data_AF-A0A9E4C2V2-F1
#
_entry.id   AF-A0A9E4C2V2-F1
#
_cell.length_a   1.000
_cell.length_b   1.000
_cell.length_c   1.000
_cell.angle_alpha   90.00
_cell.angle_beta   90.00
_cell.angle_gamma   90.00
#
_symmetry.space_group_name_H-M   'P 1'
#
loop_
_entity.id
_entity.type
_entity.pdbx_description
1 polymer ?
#
loop_
_entity_poly.entity_id
_entity_poly.type
_entity_poly.pdbx_seq_one_letter_code
_entity_poly.pdbx_strand_id
1 'polypeptide(L)'
;MAWLFFIDESGHDHKTTPYEVRGGFAIHIGQLWSFVQDMQRLEVESFGCQLHEYKKELKGSTLIDRKRFKFARQSELFQDSDRQQLCRSFLVKGLTSVAPHRDEFTAYGQACLHMAQGIFGLLKRYEVVLLASAIPRGVAKPPAYKFDDYLRKDVVFLLERFFYFLENKREHGILVMDETEKRGDRRFVTRMERYFTKTAIGRSRTAWIVPTPLFVSSDMTYAVQAADLCIYCVNWGFRLPRRGMNAERREEIAGMFGTELASLQLREHGYRDGHVFDTYGIVYVPDPYQPRTTP
;
A
#
# COMPACT_ATOMS: atom_id res chain seq x y z
N MET A 1 -21.73 -8.32 7.01
CA MET A 1 -20.60 -9.07 6.42
C MET A 1 -19.31 -8.44 6.94
N ALA A 2 -18.13 -8.66 6.34
CA ALA A 2 -16.85 -8.19 6.91
C ALA A 2 -15.94 -7.56 5.83
N TRP A 3 -15.06 -6.67 6.28
CA TRP A 3 -14.03 -6.04 5.44
C TRP A 3 -12.66 -6.64 5.73
N LEU A 4 -11.85 -6.76 4.69
CA LEU A 4 -10.46 -7.16 4.77
C LEU A 4 -9.57 -5.95 4.49
N PHE A 5 -8.64 -5.67 5.40
CA PHE A 5 -7.64 -4.62 5.25
C PHE A 5 -6.32 -5.28 4.83
N PHE A 6 -5.98 -5.20 3.55
CA PHE A 6 -4.68 -5.62 3.06
C PHE A 6 -3.69 -4.51 3.34
N ILE A 7 -2.66 -4.81 4.14
CA ILE A 7 -1.73 -3.83 4.68
C ILE A 7 -0.30 -4.23 4.33
N ASP A 8 0.46 -3.24 3.87
CA ASP A 8 1.87 -3.33 3.60
C ASP A 8 2.62 -2.07 4.07
N GLU A 9 3.94 -2.08 3.89
CA GLU A 9 4.91 -1.14 4.42
C GLU A 9 5.90 -0.67 3.33
N SER A 10 5.98 0.64 3.09
CA SER A 10 7.04 1.23 2.24
C SER A 10 7.98 2.09 3.06
N GLY A 11 9.28 1.84 2.95
CA GLY A 11 10.34 2.71 3.49
C GLY A 11 10.85 2.41 4.89
N HIS A 12 10.44 1.28 5.48
CA HIS A 12 10.92 0.82 6.80
C HIS A 12 12.37 0.34 6.78
N ASP A 13 12.97 0.13 5.60
CA ASP A 13 14.40 -0.15 5.45
C ASP A 13 15.29 1.11 5.51
N HIS A 14 14.67 2.29 5.60
CA HIS A 14 15.29 3.62 5.69
C HIS A 14 16.31 3.95 4.59
N LYS A 15 16.32 3.25 3.45
CA LYS A 15 17.37 3.43 2.44
C LYS A 15 17.19 4.72 1.63
N THR A 16 16.09 4.80 0.88
CA THR A 16 15.96 5.82 -0.18
C THR A 16 14.61 6.52 -0.23
N THR A 17 13.56 5.92 0.32
CA THR A 17 12.20 6.51 0.27
C THR A 17 12.08 7.75 1.17
N PRO A 18 11.22 8.73 0.84
CA PRO A 18 11.10 9.99 1.59
C PRO A 18 10.37 9.84 2.93
N TYR A 19 9.51 8.83 3.07
CA TYR A 19 8.72 8.56 4.28
C TYR A 19 8.78 7.08 4.65
N GLU A 20 8.42 6.76 5.89
CA GLU A 20 7.90 5.43 6.22
C GLU A 20 6.37 5.49 6.12
N VAL A 21 5.79 4.63 5.29
CA VAL A 21 4.35 4.58 5.08
C VAL A 21 3.87 3.17 5.40
N ARG A 22 2.77 3.08 6.16
CA ARG A 22 2.06 1.86 6.46
C ARG A 22 0.60 2.02 6.08
N GLY A 23 0.03 1.03 5.42
CA GLY A 23 -1.38 1.05 5.04
C GLY A 23 -1.67 0.11 3.90
N GLY A 24 -2.75 0.37 3.18
CA GLY A 24 -3.12 -0.35 1.98
C GLY A 24 -4.56 -0.04 1.66
N PHE A 25 -5.37 -1.05 1.37
CA PHE A 25 -6.79 -0.83 1.08
C PHE A 25 -7.71 -1.79 1.84
N ALA A 26 -8.93 -1.33 2.05
CA ALA A 26 -10.04 -2.13 2.53
C ALA A 26 -10.91 -2.57 1.35
N ILE A 27 -11.26 -3.85 1.32
CA ILE A 27 -12.22 -4.43 0.36
C ILE A 27 -13.24 -5.28 1.10
N HIS A 28 -14.49 -5.26 0.65
CA HIS A 28 -15.53 -6.09 1.22
C HIS A 28 -15.30 -7.56 0.84
N ILE A 29 -15.43 -8.49 1.79
CA ILE A 29 -15.06 -9.90 1.57
C ILE A 29 -15.81 -10.54 0.39
N GLY A 30 -17.06 -10.12 0.14
CA GLY A 30 -17.88 -10.59 -0.98
C GLY A 30 -17.34 -10.21 -2.36
N GLN A 31 -16.41 -9.26 -2.47
CA GLN A 31 -15.81 -8.81 -3.72
C GLN A 31 -14.39 -9.36 -3.94
N LEU A 32 -13.76 -9.92 -2.90
CA LEU A 32 -12.35 -10.29 -2.93
C LEU A 32 -12.03 -11.28 -4.06
N TRP A 33 -12.85 -12.32 -4.22
CA TRP A 33 -12.56 -13.35 -5.23
C TRP A 33 -12.61 -12.78 -6.65
N SER A 34 -13.64 -11.99 -6.97
CA SER A 34 -13.76 -11.33 -8.26
C SER A 34 -12.60 -10.37 -8.53
N PHE A 35 -12.17 -9.60 -7.51
CA PHE A 35 -10.98 -8.76 -7.59
C PHE A 35 -9.73 -9.56 -7.93
N VAL A 36 -9.50 -10.70 -7.25
CA VAL A 36 -8.34 -11.58 -7.51
C VAL A 36 -8.39 -12.14 -8.94
N GLN A 37 -9.55 -12.58 -9.41
CA GLN A 37 -9.69 -13.08 -10.78
C GLN A 37 -9.42 -11.99 -11.83
N ASP A 38 -9.85 -10.75 -11.58
CA ASP A 38 -9.55 -9.60 -12.44
C ASP A 38 -8.06 -9.24 -12.42
N MET A 39 -7.40 -9.32 -11.26
CA MET A 39 -5.95 -9.12 -11.14
C MET A 39 -5.16 -10.15 -11.95
N GLN A 40 -5.56 -11.43 -11.91
CA GLN A 40 -4.96 -12.50 -12.71
C GLN A 40 -5.12 -12.26 -14.21
N ARG A 41 -6.32 -11.84 -14.66
CA ARG A 41 -6.56 -11.48 -16.06
C ARG A 41 -5.69 -10.30 -16.48
N LEU A 42 -5.66 -9.25 -15.67
CA LEU A 42 -4.87 -8.05 -15.93
C LEU A 42 -3.37 -8.36 -16.04
N GLU A 43 -2.85 -9.28 -15.24
CA GLU A 43 -1.46 -9.72 -15.32
C GLU A 43 -1.17 -10.37 -16.69
N VAL A 44 -2.02 -11.30 -17.12
CA VAL A 44 -1.88 -11.94 -18.44
C VAL A 44 -2.05 -10.94 -19.57
N GLU A 45 -3.00 -10.00 -19.48
CA GLU A 45 -3.19 -8.94 -20.47
C GLU A 45 -1.98 -7.98 -20.56
N SER A 46 -1.33 -7.72 -19.42
CA SER A 46 -0.18 -6.82 -19.34
C SER A 46 1.09 -7.47 -19.88
N PHE A 47 1.40 -8.69 -19.42
CA PHE A 47 2.68 -9.35 -19.65
C PHE A 47 2.63 -10.48 -20.68
N GLY A 48 1.45 -11.02 -20.99
CA GLY A 48 1.26 -12.18 -21.86
C GLY A 48 1.45 -13.53 -21.17
N CYS A 49 1.67 -13.52 -19.85
CA CYS A 49 1.94 -14.70 -19.01
C CYS A 49 1.74 -14.34 -17.53
N GLN A 50 1.80 -15.34 -16.65
CA GLN A 50 1.81 -15.11 -15.20
C GLN A 50 3.27 -14.94 -14.72
N LEU A 51 3.57 -13.91 -13.93
CA LEU A 51 4.95 -13.58 -13.56
C LEU A 51 5.58 -14.61 -12.63
N HIS A 52 4.78 -15.36 -11.87
CA HIS A 52 5.26 -16.39 -10.98
C HIS A 52 5.99 -17.52 -11.75
N GLU A 53 5.58 -17.81 -13.00
CA GLU A 53 6.25 -18.76 -13.90
C GLU A 53 7.70 -18.35 -14.21
N TYR A 54 7.99 -17.05 -14.06
CA TYR A 54 9.31 -16.45 -14.31
C TYR A 54 10.02 -16.02 -13.03
N LYS A 55 9.56 -16.47 -11.86
CA LYS A 55 10.10 -16.08 -10.54
C LYS A 55 10.11 -14.56 -10.36
N LYS A 56 9.08 -13.89 -10.90
CA LYS A 56 8.85 -12.47 -10.76
C LYS A 56 7.61 -12.23 -9.93
N GLU A 57 7.63 -11.13 -9.21
CA GLU A 57 6.57 -10.69 -8.32
C GLU A 57 6.15 -9.27 -8.69
N LEU A 58 4.87 -8.97 -8.53
CA LEU A 58 4.33 -7.64 -8.64
C LEU A 58 4.70 -6.83 -7.39
N LYS A 59 5.68 -5.93 -7.51
CA LYS A 59 5.98 -4.93 -6.48
C LYS A 59 5.88 -3.54 -7.05
N GLY A 60 5.32 -2.59 -6.31
CA GLY A 60 5.31 -1.17 -6.68
C GLY A 60 6.72 -0.68 -7.00
N SER A 61 7.70 -1.09 -6.20
CA SER A 61 9.11 -0.77 -6.43
C SER A 61 9.72 -1.37 -7.69
N THR A 62 9.11 -2.38 -8.33
CA THR A 62 9.61 -3.01 -9.57
C THR A 62 8.76 -2.69 -10.79
N LEU A 63 7.47 -2.40 -10.60
CA LEU A 63 6.52 -1.97 -11.62
C LEU A 63 6.73 -0.51 -12.03
N ILE A 64 6.97 0.38 -11.06
CA ILE A 64 7.01 1.83 -11.31
C ILE A 64 8.32 2.47 -10.82
N ASP A 65 9.44 1.74 -10.89
CA ASP A 65 10.77 2.34 -10.73
C ASP A 65 11.12 3.29 -11.90
N ARG A 66 12.16 4.11 -11.70
CA ARG A 66 12.62 5.06 -12.72
C ARG A 66 13.04 4.36 -14.03
N LYS A 67 13.52 3.11 -13.97
CA LYS A 67 13.93 2.34 -15.15
C LYS A 67 12.72 1.92 -15.98
N ARG A 68 11.59 1.53 -15.36
CA ARG A 68 10.37 1.14 -16.09
C ARG A 68 9.79 2.32 -16.85
N PHE A 69 9.76 3.51 -16.26
CA PHE A 69 9.39 4.73 -16.99
C PHE A 69 10.36 5.03 -18.14
N LYS A 70 11.67 4.88 -17.92
CA LYS A 70 12.68 5.07 -18.97
C LYS A 70 12.47 4.09 -20.12
N PHE A 71 12.26 2.81 -19.82
CA PHE A 71 12.03 1.78 -20.82
C PHE A 71 10.75 2.04 -21.61
N ALA A 72 9.63 2.32 -20.93
CA ALA A 72 8.33 2.50 -21.59
C ALA A 72 8.32 3.66 -22.62
N ARG A 73 9.16 4.68 -22.42
CA ARG A 73 9.27 5.88 -23.27
C ARG A 73 10.24 5.72 -24.44
N GLN A 74 10.85 4.56 -24.64
CA GLN A 74 11.84 4.36 -25.69
C GLN A 74 11.22 4.33 -27.10
N SER A 75 9.95 3.96 -27.23
CA SER A 75 9.19 3.95 -28.49
C SER A 75 7.73 4.31 -28.24
N GLU A 76 6.95 4.38 -29.33
CA GLU A 76 5.49 4.38 -29.25
C GLU A 76 4.96 3.12 -28.58
N LEU A 77 3.69 3.17 -28.14
CA LEU A 77 3.01 2.05 -27.52
C LEU A 77 2.90 0.89 -28.51
N PHE A 78 3.40 -0.27 -28.11
CA PHE A 78 3.19 -1.50 -28.88
C PHE A 78 1.71 -1.92 -28.82
N GLN A 79 1.25 -2.57 -29.90
CA GLN A 79 -0.01 -3.31 -29.87
C GLN A 79 0.07 -4.40 -28.81
N ASP A 80 -1.07 -4.79 -28.24
CA ASP A 80 -1.12 -5.73 -27.11
C ASP A 80 -0.40 -7.05 -27.43
N SER A 81 -0.61 -7.63 -28.61
CA SER A 81 0.05 -8.86 -29.05
C SER A 81 1.57 -8.73 -29.08
N ASP A 82 2.07 -7.63 -29.63
CA ASP A 82 3.51 -7.38 -29.80
C ASP A 82 4.16 -7.11 -28.44
N ARG A 83 3.51 -6.29 -27.59
CA ARG A 83 3.96 -6.03 -26.22
C ARG A 83 4.08 -7.34 -25.45
N GLN A 84 3.05 -8.17 -25.47
CA GLN A 84 3.02 -9.44 -24.74
C GLN A 84 4.09 -10.41 -25.25
N GLN A 85 4.28 -10.52 -26.57
CA GLN A 85 5.32 -11.36 -27.14
C GLN A 85 6.73 -10.91 -26.73
N LEU A 86 7.04 -9.62 -26.87
CA LEU A 86 8.34 -9.05 -26.50
C LEU A 86 8.58 -9.12 -24.98
N CYS A 87 7.54 -8.92 -24.17
CA CYS A 87 7.60 -9.02 -22.72
C CYS A 87 7.91 -10.46 -22.26
N ARG A 88 7.25 -11.47 -22.85
CA ARG A 88 7.60 -12.87 -22.60
C ARG A 88 9.05 -13.17 -22.96
N SER A 89 9.52 -12.67 -24.11
CA SER A 89 10.92 -12.84 -24.51
C SER A 89 11.89 -12.19 -23.51
N PHE A 90 11.59 -10.99 -23.02
CA PHE A 90 12.33 -10.33 -21.95
C PHE A 90 12.43 -11.22 -20.69
N LEU A 91 11.31 -11.78 -20.26
CA LEU A 91 11.23 -12.62 -19.06
C LEU A 91 12.00 -13.94 -19.21
N VAL A 92 11.86 -14.63 -20.36
CA VAL A 92 12.62 -15.86 -20.67
C VAL A 92 14.12 -15.59 -20.65
N LYS A 93 14.58 -14.53 -21.31
CA LYS A 93 15.99 -14.15 -21.35
C LYS A 93 16.56 -13.82 -19.97
N GLY A 94 15.73 -13.25 -19.10
CA GLY A 94 16.07 -13.04 -17.69
C GLY A 94 16.32 -14.32 -16.89
N LEU A 95 15.70 -15.44 -17.28
CA LEU A 95 15.96 -16.76 -16.67
C LEU A 95 17.22 -17.43 -17.23
N THR A 96 17.53 -17.21 -18.51
CA THR A 96 18.65 -17.83 -19.21
C THR A 96 19.93 -16.99 -19.20
N SER A 97 19.94 -15.86 -18.47
CA SER A 97 21.05 -14.90 -18.42
C SER A 97 21.45 -14.34 -19.78
N VAL A 98 20.53 -14.35 -20.75
CA VAL A 98 20.71 -13.71 -22.06
C VAL A 98 20.28 -12.25 -21.95
N ALA A 99 21.03 -11.34 -22.58
CA ALA A 99 20.69 -9.92 -22.56
C ALA A 99 19.45 -9.64 -23.45
N PRO A 100 18.40 -8.99 -22.92
CA PRO A 100 17.30 -8.51 -23.74
C PRO A 100 17.73 -7.34 -24.64
N HIS A 101 17.09 -7.19 -25.81
CA HIS A 101 17.29 -6.04 -26.70
C HIS A 101 16.33 -4.89 -26.35
N ARG A 102 16.51 -3.75 -27.03
CA ARG A 102 15.81 -2.50 -26.73
C ARG A 102 14.28 -2.64 -26.71
N ASP A 103 13.69 -3.27 -27.72
CA ASP A 103 12.23 -3.39 -27.80
C ASP A 103 11.66 -4.31 -26.72
N GLU A 104 12.41 -5.33 -26.27
CA GLU A 104 12.03 -6.18 -25.13
C GLU A 104 12.04 -5.41 -23.81
N PHE A 105 13.07 -4.57 -23.59
CA PHE A 105 13.06 -3.64 -22.46
C PHE A 105 11.86 -2.70 -22.53
N THR A 106 11.60 -2.14 -23.72
CA THR A 106 10.51 -1.19 -23.95
C THR A 106 9.15 -1.81 -23.66
N ALA A 107 8.88 -2.98 -24.23
CA ALA A 107 7.65 -3.73 -24.02
C ALA A 107 7.44 -4.12 -22.56
N TYR A 108 8.49 -4.56 -21.85
CA TYR A 108 8.41 -4.85 -20.43
C TYR A 108 8.12 -3.59 -19.60
N GLY A 109 8.75 -2.46 -19.95
CA GLY A 109 8.45 -1.16 -19.33
C GLY A 109 7.00 -0.76 -19.52
N GLN A 110 6.47 -0.86 -20.74
CA GLN A 110 5.07 -0.57 -21.06
C GLN A 110 4.12 -1.52 -20.32
N ALA A 111 4.44 -2.82 -20.26
CA ALA A 111 3.67 -3.82 -19.53
C ALA A 111 3.58 -3.52 -18.02
N CYS A 112 4.70 -3.12 -17.39
CA CYS A 112 4.69 -2.73 -15.99
C CYS A 112 3.77 -1.52 -15.71
N LEU A 113 3.82 -0.49 -16.57
CA LEU A 113 2.96 0.69 -16.42
C LEU A 113 1.50 0.35 -16.67
N HIS A 114 1.22 -0.47 -17.70
CA HIS A 114 -0.13 -0.98 -18.00
C HIS A 114 -0.70 -1.75 -16.80
N MET A 115 0.08 -2.65 -16.20
CA MET A 115 -0.32 -3.38 -15.00
C MET A 115 -0.63 -2.41 -13.85
N ALA A 116 0.27 -1.47 -13.55
CA ALA A 116 0.06 -0.52 -12.45
C ALA A 116 -1.20 0.33 -12.64
N GLN A 117 -1.43 0.85 -13.85
CA GLN A 117 -2.64 1.60 -14.19
C GLN A 117 -3.90 0.73 -14.09
N GLY A 118 -3.84 -0.50 -14.60
CA GLY A 118 -4.93 -1.46 -14.51
C GLY A 118 -5.29 -1.81 -13.06
N ILE A 119 -4.30 -1.98 -12.18
CA ILE A 119 -4.52 -2.24 -10.75
C ILE A 119 -5.34 -1.09 -10.14
N PHE A 120 -4.96 0.17 -10.37
CA PHE A 120 -5.74 1.31 -9.90
C PHE A 120 -7.16 1.36 -10.51
N GLY A 121 -7.31 0.95 -11.77
CA GLY A 121 -8.63 0.77 -12.40
C GLY A 121 -9.48 -0.28 -11.68
N LEU A 122 -8.89 -1.41 -11.28
CA LEU A 122 -9.57 -2.44 -10.50
C LEU A 122 -9.92 -1.96 -9.09
N LEU A 123 -8.97 -1.33 -8.39
CA LEU A 123 -9.21 -0.76 -7.05
C LEU A 123 -10.43 0.18 -7.07
N LYS A 124 -10.55 1.02 -8.10
CA LYS A 124 -11.70 1.90 -8.29
C LYS A 124 -12.98 1.14 -8.62
N ARG A 125 -12.92 0.17 -9.54
CA ARG A 125 -14.08 -0.66 -9.94
C ARG A 125 -14.69 -1.43 -8.76
N TYR A 126 -13.83 -1.94 -7.88
CA TYR A 126 -14.23 -2.68 -6.68
C TYR A 126 -14.46 -1.76 -5.46
N GLU A 127 -14.52 -0.45 -5.68
CA GLU A 127 -14.84 0.55 -4.64
C GLU A 127 -14.01 0.38 -3.36
N VAL A 128 -12.73 0.00 -3.52
CA VAL A 128 -11.86 -0.19 -2.37
C VAL A 128 -11.58 1.15 -1.70
N VAL A 129 -11.23 1.10 -0.42
CA VAL A 129 -10.92 2.30 0.36
C VAL A 129 -9.46 2.30 0.75
N LEU A 130 -8.70 3.28 0.25
CA LEU A 130 -7.29 3.48 0.56
C LEU A 130 -7.11 4.17 1.92
N LEU A 131 -6.28 3.56 2.77
CA LEU A 131 -6.03 4.00 4.13
C LEU A 131 -4.53 3.88 4.42
N ALA A 132 -3.89 4.97 4.84
CA ALA A 132 -2.45 4.98 5.05
C ALA A 132 -2.03 5.98 6.13
N SER A 133 -0.94 5.67 6.83
CA SER A 133 -0.24 6.59 7.73
C SER A 133 1.21 6.72 7.28
N ALA A 134 1.66 7.96 7.11
CA ALA A 134 3.02 8.32 6.76
C ALA A 134 3.72 9.05 7.92
N ILE A 135 4.98 8.72 8.18
CA ILE A 135 5.88 9.46 9.08
C ILE A 135 7.13 9.88 8.31
N PRO A 136 7.85 10.95 8.72
CA PRO A 136 9.12 11.30 8.11
C PRO A 136 10.09 10.11 8.07
N ARG A 137 10.95 10.01 7.05
CA ARG A 137 12.02 9.01 7.06
C ARG A 137 12.95 9.25 8.24
N GLY A 138 13.33 8.16 8.91
CA GLY A 138 14.47 8.15 9.83
C GLY A 138 14.18 8.85 11.15
N VAL A 139 12.90 8.92 11.54
CA VAL A 139 12.53 9.42 12.86
C VAL A 139 13.14 8.50 13.91
N ALA A 140 14.16 9.02 14.59
CA ALA A 140 14.81 8.32 15.68
C ALA A 140 13.88 8.27 16.90
N LYS A 141 13.82 7.09 17.50
CA LYS A 141 13.19 6.91 18.79
C LYS A 141 13.96 7.71 19.86
N PRO A 142 13.30 8.49 20.72
CA PRO A 142 13.98 9.26 21.76
C PRO A 142 14.80 8.35 22.71
N PRO A 143 16.02 8.74 23.13
CA PRO A 143 16.89 7.91 23.98
C PRO A 143 16.24 7.49 25.32
N ALA A 144 15.37 8.33 25.87
CA ALA A 144 14.65 8.08 27.12
C ALA A 144 13.19 7.65 26.91
N TYR A 145 12.85 7.08 25.75
CA TYR A 145 11.49 6.67 25.45
C TYR A 145 11.08 5.49 26.34
N LYS A 146 10.18 5.74 27.30
CA LYS A 146 9.75 4.75 28.32
C LYS A 146 8.68 3.77 27.81
N PHE A 147 8.30 3.86 26.54
CA PHE A 147 7.11 3.19 25.99
C PHE A 147 7.45 2.22 24.84
N ASP A 148 8.59 1.53 24.93
CA ASP A 148 9.07 0.55 23.94
C ASP A 148 8.07 -0.52 23.52
N ASP A 149 7.19 -0.82 24.46
CA ASP A 149 6.15 -1.82 24.41
C ASP A 149 4.81 -1.30 23.86
N TYR A 150 4.72 -0.01 23.58
CA TYR A 150 3.53 0.63 23.06
C TYR A 150 3.52 0.59 21.54
N LEU A 151 2.30 0.61 21.00
CA LEU A 151 2.07 0.74 19.57
C LEU A 151 2.42 2.16 19.12
N ARG A 152 3.25 2.26 18.08
CA ARG A 152 3.71 3.55 17.52
C ARG A 152 2.51 4.33 16.98
N LYS A 153 2.55 5.66 17.08
CA LYS A 153 1.38 6.51 16.81
C LYS A 153 0.85 6.43 15.38
N ASP A 154 1.72 6.27 14.40
CA ASP A 154 1.33 6.05 13.01
C ASP A 154 0.40 4.84 12.86
N VAL A 155 0.69 3.75 13.56
CA VAL A 155 -0.17 2.57 13.57
C VAL A 155 -1.47 2.85 14.36
N VAL A 156 -1.40 3.57 15.48
CA VAL A 156 -2.59 3.98 16.24
C VAL A 156 -3.52 4.88 15.39
N PHE A 157 -2.97 5.80 14.60
CA PHE A 157 -3.72 6.64 13.68
C PHE A 157 -4.26 5.83 12.51
N LEU A 158 -3.54 4.85 11.98
CA LEU A 158 -4.07 3.95 10.96
C LEU A 158 -5.28 3.16 11.50
N LEU A 159 -5.17 2.55 12.68
CA LEU A 159 -6.28 1.84 13.34
C LEU A 159 -7.47 2.75 13.67
N GLU A 160 -7.23 4.04 13.92
CA GLU A 160 -8.30 5.03 14.09
C GLU A 160 -9.16 5.16 12.84
N ARG A 161 -8.52 5.21 11.67
CA ARG A 161 -9.23 5.33 10.38
C ARG A 161 -9.99 4.05 10.05
N PHE A 162 -9.40 2.89 10.36
CA PHE A 162 -10.09 1.61 10.22
C PHE A 162 -11.34 1.58 11.09
N PHE A 163 -11.23 2.03 12.35
CA PHE A 163 -12.34 2.04 13.29
C PHE A 163 -13.50 2.91 12.77
N TYR A 164 -13.25 4.17 12.40
CA TYR A 164 -14.33 5.05 11.97
C TYR A 164 -14.99 4.57 10.67
N PHE A 165 -14.19 4.07 9.73
CA PHE A 165 -14.72 3.45 8.51
C PHE A 165 -15.66 2.28 8.84
N LEU A 166 -15.22 1.34 9.67
CA LEU A 166 -16.01 0.17 10.03
C LEU A 166 -17.24 0.51 10.88
N GLU A 167 -17.11 1.48 11.77
CA GLU A 167 -18.23 1.99 12.57
C GLU A 167 -19.33 2.57 11.68
N ASN A 168 -18.94 3.35 10.66
CA ASN A 168 -19.88 3.88 9.68
C ASN A 168 -20.56 2.75 8.87
N LYS A 169 -19.80 1.71 8.49
CA LYS A 169 -20.35 0.53 7.80
C LYS A 169 -21.18 -0.38 8.70
N ARG A 170 -21.00 -0.31 10.02
CA ARG A 170 -21.53 -1.27 11.00
C ARG A 170 -21.13 -2.70 10.70
N GLU A 171 -19.88 -2.89 10.30
CA GLU A 171 -19.31 -4.19 9.93
C GLU A 171 -17.96 -4.43 10.59
N HIS A 172 -17.59 -5.70 10.75
CA HIS A 172 -16.29 -6.06 11.33
C HIS A 172 -15.17 -6.02 10.30
N GLY A 173 -13.96 -5.75 10.77
CA GLY A 173 -12.74 -5.68 9.96
C GLY A 173 -11.66 -6.65 10.40
N ILE A 174 -11.01 -7.31 9.45
CA ILE A 174 -9.86 -8.19 9.69
C ILE A 174 -8.63 -7.61 8.99
N LEU A 175 -7.50 -7.62 9.70
CA LEU A 175 -6.21 -7.17 9.17
C LEU A 175 -5.54 -8.34 8.45
N VAL A 176 -5.07 -8.11 7.22
CA VAL A 176 -4.27 -9.05 6.43
C VAL A 176 -2.95 -8.36 6.10
N MET A 177 -1.84 -8.96 6.51
CA MET A 177 -0.50 -8.37 6.42
C MET A 177 0.46 -9.29 5.69
N ASP A 178 1.41 -8.71 4.96
CA ASP A 178 2.56 -9.46 4.46
C ASP A 178 3.39 -10.00 5.62
N GLU A 179 3.83 -11.27 5.54
CA GLU A 179 4.80 -11.83 6.49
C GLU A 179 6.18 -11.21 6.23
N THR A 180 6.82 -10.70 7.29
CA THR A 180 8.16 -10.11 7.18
C THR A 180 9.19 -11.03 7.86
N GLU A 181 9.96 -10.51 8.81
CA GLU A 181 10.77 -11.34 9.69
C GLU A 181 9.93 -11.78 10.89
N LYS A 182 9.84 -13.09 11.16
CA LYS A 182 9.06 -13.67 12.28
C LYS A 182 9.27 -12.97 13.63
N ARG A 183 10.47 -12.46 13.91
CA ARG A 183 10.75 -11.70 15.15
C ARG A 183 10.09 -10.32 15.15
N GLY A 184 10.07 -9.64 14.01
CA GLY A 184 9.37 -8.38 13.79
C GLY A 184 7.85 -8.55 13.94
N ASP A 185 7.29 -9.55 13.25
CA ASP A 185 5.85 -9.82 13.26
C ASP A 185 5.33 -10.13 14.67
N ARG A 186 6.03 -11.00 15.42
CA ARG A 186 5.68 -11.29 16.83
C ARG A 186 5.72 -10.05 17.72
N ARG A 187 6.72 -9.18 17.54
CA ARG A 187 6.84 -7.94 18.31
C ARG A 187 5.70 -6.99 17.98
N PHE A 188 5.33 -6.90 16.71
CA PHE A 188 4.20 -6.09 16.25
C PHE A 188 2.88 -6.58 16.82
N VAL A 189 2.59 -7.89 16.73
CA VAL A 189 1.40 -8.51 17.33
C VAL A 189 1.33 -8.24 18.83
N THR A 190 2.43 -8.45 19.57
CA THR A 190 2.48 -8.18 21.02
C THR A 190 2.12 -6.72 21.35
N ARG A 191 2.62 -5.76 20.57
CA ARG A 191 2.31 -4.33 20.75
C ARG A 191 0.84 -4.01 20.43
N MET A 192 0.30 -4.64 19.38
CA MET A 192 -1.10 -4.51 18.98
C MET A 192 -2.04 -5.07 20.05
N GLU A 193 -1.78 -6.28 20.56
CA GLU A 193 -2.54 -6.89 21.65
C GLU A 193 -2.54 -6.00 22.89
N ARG A 194 -1.38 -5.47 23.28
CA ARG A 194 -1.27 -4.53 24.42
C ARG A 194 -2.07 -3.26 24.18
N TYR A 195 -2.04 -2.70 22.97
CA TYR A 195 -2.84 -1.54 22.62
C TYR A 195 -4.35 -1.82 22.81
N PHE A 196 -4.85 -2.92 22.24
CA PHE A 196 -6.26 -3.27 22.29
C PHE A 196 -6.74 -3.69 23.69
N THR A 197 -5.89 -4.31 24.50
CA THR A 197 -6.27 -4.79 25.85
C THR A 197 -6.05 -3.74 26.94
N LYS A 198 -4.95 -2.98 26.89
CA LYS A 198 -4.54 -2.11 28.00
C LYS A 198 -5.06 -0.68 27.88
N THR A 199 -5.34 -0.17 26.68
CA THR A 199 -5.81 1.21 26.50
C THR A 199 -7.33 1.28 26.39
N ALA A 200 -7.95 2.33 26.93
CA ALA A 200 -9.40 2.53 26.82
C ALA A 200 -9.84 2.69 25.35
N ILE A 201 -9.09 3.48 24.57
CA ILE A 201 -9.34 3.70 23.13
C ILE A 201 -9.14 2.41 22.34
N GLY A 202 -8.10 1.62 22.64
CA GLY A 202 -7.90 0.32 21.99
C GLY A 202 -9.09 -0.60 22.25
N ARG A 203 -9.50 -0.77 23.51
CA ARG A 203 -10.66 -1.60 23.86
C ARG A 203 -11.95 -1.15 23.17
N SER A 204 -12.21 0.15 23.04
CA SER A 204 -13.39 0.61 22.31
C SER A 204 -13.32 0.25 20.82
N ARG A 205 -12.13 0.27 20.22
CA ARG A 205 -11.94 -0.05 18.80
C ARG A 205 -12.15 -1.53 18.47
N THR A 206 -12.06 -2.44 19.44
CA THR A 206 -12.37 -3.87 19.23
C THR A 206 -13.86 -4.12 18.99
N ALA A 207 -14.73 -3.12 19.15
CA ALA A 207 -16.13 -3.23 18.75
C ALA A 207 -16.27 -3.54 17.24
N TRP A 208 -15.33 -3.06 16.42
CA TRP A 208 -15.36 -3.24 14.97
C TRP A 208 -14.09 -3.89 14.40
N ILE A 209 -12.93 -3.71 15.02
CA ILE A 209 -11.67 -4.28 14.55
C ILE A 209 -11.37 -5.60 15.26
N VAL A 210 -11.13 -6.67 14.48
CA VAL A 210 -10.59 -7.92 15.00
C VAL A 210 -9.08 -7.72 15.27
N PRO A 211 -8.62 -7.81 16.53
CA PRO A 211 -7.26 -7.41 16.93
C PRO A 211 -6.18 -8.46 16.62
N THR A 212 -6.49 -9.46 15.79
CA THR A 212 -5.61 -10.57 15.42
C THR A 212 -5.37 -10.55 13.91
N PRO A 213 -4.19 -10.08 13.44
CA PRO A 213 -3.89 -10.04 12.02
C PRO A 213 -3.63 -11.43 11.45
N LEU A 214 -4.01 -11.62 10.19
CA LEU A 214 -3.63 -12.77 9.37
C LEU A 214 -2.37 -12.41 8.58
N PHE A 215 -1.33 -13.23 8.68
CA PHE A 215 -0.11 -13.07 7.89
C PHE A 215 -0.17 -13.95 6.65
N VAL A 216 0.23 -13.40 5.51
CA VAL A 216 0.23 -14.10 4.21
C VAL A 216 1.56 -13.86 3.48
N SER A 217 1.89 -14.73 2.53
CA SER A 217 3.05 -14.54 1.66
C SER A 217 2.73 -13.52 0.55
N SER A 218 3.53 -12.46 0.40
CA SER A 218 3.36 -11.41 -0.61
C SER A 218 3.38 -11.93 -2.04
N ASP A 219 4.26 -12.87 -2.35
CA ASP A 219 4.40 -13.44 -3.69
C ASP A 219 3.16 -14.25 -4.14
N MET A 220 2.36 -14.73 -3.19
CA MET A 220 1.18 -15.55 -3.43
C MET A 220 -0.14 -14.77 -3.39
N THR A 221 -0.14 -13.48 -2.99
CA THR A 221 -1.38 -12.75 -2.67
C THR A 221 -1.52 -11.45 -3.47
N TYR A 222 -2.27 -11.47 -4.58
CA TYR A 222 -2.51 -10.28 -5.42
C TYR A 222 -3.04 -9.06 -4.66
N ALA A 223 -3.86 -9.26 -3.62
CA ALA A 223 -4.37 -8.15 -2.82
C ALA A 223 -3.28 -7.46 -1.97
N VAL A 224 -2.30 -8.22 -1.46
CA VAL A 224 -1.12 -7.63 -0.79
C VAL A 224 -0.23 -6.92 -1.80
N GLN A 225 -0.02 -7.49 -2.98
CA GLN A 225 0.75 -6.84 -4.06
C GLN A 225 0.12 -5.52 -4.52
N ALA A 226 -1.22 -5.46 -4.58
CA ALA A 226 -1.93 -4.22 -4.86
C ALA A 226 -1.77 -3.21 -3.70
N ALA A 227 -1.75 -3.66 -2.45
CA ALA A 227 -1.47 -2.81 -1.29
C ALA A 227 -0.04 -2.23 -1.31
N ASP A 228 0.98 -3.04 -1.65
CA ASP A 228 2.37 -2.60 -1.86
C ASP A 228 2.42 -1.47 -2.91
N LEU A 229 1.78 -1.67 -4.07
CA LEU A 229 1.72 -0.64 -5.11
C LEU A 229 1.06 0.65 -4.61
N CYS A 230 -0.08 0.56 -3.91
CA CYS A 230 -0.74 1.73 -3.33
C CYS A 230 0.19 2.50 -2.40
N ILE A 231 0.84 1.80 -1.47
CA ILE A 231 1.66 2.43 -0.43
C ILE A 231 2.98 2.96 -0.99
N TYR A 232 3.56 2.29 -1.98
CA TYR A 232 4.68 2.82 -2.77
C TYR A 232 4.29 4.13 -3.48
N CYS A 233 3.11 4.17 -4.11
CA CYS A 233 2.57 5.37 -4.75
C CYS A 233 2.29 6.50 -3.75
N VAL A 234 1.75 6.22 -2.56
CA VAL A 234 1.59 7.21 -1.49
C VAL A 234 2.96 7.79 -1.10
N ASN A 235 3.95 6.93 -0.87
CA ASN A 235 5.27 7.34 -0.42
C ASN A 235 5.97 8.26 -1.45
N TRP A 236 5.96 7.90 -2.73
CA TRP A 236 6.66 8.66 -3.77
C TRP A 236 5.83 9.75 -4.46
N GLY A 237 4.50 9.63 -4.50
CA GLY A 237 3.64 10.47 -5.33
C GLY A 237 2.66 11.38 -4.59
N PHE A 238 2.34 11.12 -3.32
CA PHE A 238 1.26 11.82 -2.61
C PHE A 238 1.78 12.77 -1.51
N ARG A 239 1.37 14.04 -1.51
CA ARG A 239 1.84 15.03 -0.53
C ARG A 239 0.68 15.80 0.10
N LEU A 240 0.87 16.19 1.35
CA LEU A 240 -0.07 17.00 2.13
C LEU A 240 0.65 18.25 2.65
N PRO A 241 0.88 19.27 1.81
CA PRO A 241 1.77 20.36 2.19
C PRO A 241 1.33 21.18 3.39
N ARG A 242 0.02 21.41 3.49
CA ARG A 242 -0.61 22.09 4.64
C ARG A 242 -0.45 21.32 5.96
N ARG A 243 -0.09 20.04 5.91
CA ARG A 243 0.16 19.19 7.08
C ARG A 243 1.65 18.90 7.31
N GLY A 244 2.55 19.46 6.49
CA GLY A 244 4.01 19.28 6.62
C GLY A 244 4.58 18.07 5.87
N MET A 245 3.79 17.33 5.11
CA MET A 245 4.26 16.22 4.28
C MET A 245 4.83 16.75 2.94
N ASN A 246 6.04 17.31 2.98
CA ASN A 246 6.68 18.11 1.91
C ASN A 246 7.99 17.54 1.32
N ALA A 247 8.45 16.36 1.71
CA ALA A 247 9.66 15.74 1.18
C ALA A 247 9.60 15.45 -0.34
N GLU A 248 10.76 15.14 -0.94
CA GLU A 248 10.93 14.88 -2.39
C GLU A 248 9.83 13.98 -2.95
N ARG A 249 9.22 14.39 -4.06
CA ARG A 249 8.15 13.67 -4.77
C ARG A 249 8.64 13.26 -6.16
N ARG A 250 8.27 12.05 -6.62
CA ARG A 250 8.47 11.63 -8.01
C ARG A 250 7.29 12.12 -8.85
N GLU A 251 7.54 13.11 -9.69
CA GLU A 251 6.52 13.76 -10.52
C GLU A 251 5.84 12.78 -11.49
N GLU A 252 6.57 11.80 -12.02
CA GLU A 252 5.99 10.78 -12.90
C GLU A 252 4.98 9.86 -12.18
N ILE A 253 5.16 9.60 -10.89
CA ILE A 253 4.20 8.83 -10.07
C ILE A 253 3.04 9.74 -9.66
N ALA A 254 3.34 10.97 -9.24
CA ALA A 254 2.33 11.94 -8.84
C ALA A 254 1.36 12.27 -9.99
N GLY A 255 1.89 12.48 -11.20
CA GLY A 255 1.09 12.76 -12.39
C GLY A 255 0.24 11.57 -12.83
N MET A 256 0.74 10.34 -12.67
CA MET A 256 0.04 9.13 -13.11
C MET A 256 -1.00 8.64 -12.11
N PHE A 257 -0.71 8.70 -10.80
CA PHE A 257 -1.53 8.06 -9.77
C PHE A 257 -2.07 9.03 -8.71
N GLY A 258 -1.65 10.30 -8.71
CA GLY A 258 -2.05 11.25 -7.66
C GLY A 258 -3.57 11.45 -7.57
N THR A 259 -4.25 11.57 -8.70
CA THR A 259 -5.72 11.68 -8.75
C THR A 259 -6.40 10.41 -8.24
N GLU A 260 -5.88 9.23 -8.60
CA GLU A 260 -6.45 7.95 -8.16
C GLU A 260 -6.23 7.71 -6.66
N LEU A 261 -5.06 8.03 -6.12
CA LEU A 261 -4.83 8.01 -4.67
C LEU A 261 -5.80 8.94 -3.94
N ALA A 262 -6.05 10.12 -4.51
CA ALA A 262 -6.96 11.10 -3.92
C ALA A 262 -8.43 10.67 -4.00
N SER A 263 -8.83 9.92 -5.01
CA SER A 263 -10.20 9.41 -5.19
C SER A 263 -10.48 8.17 -4.35
N LEU A 264 -9.49 7.29 -4.19
CA LEU A 264 -9.60 6.05 -3.42
C LEU A 264 -9.54 6.26 -1.91
N GLN A 265 -8.90 7.34 -1.43
CA GLN A 265 -8.79 7.54 0.02
C GLN A 265 -10.16 7.77 0.67
N LEU A 266 -10.32 7.26 1.89
CA LEU A 266 -11.48 7.59 2.72
C LEU A 266 -11.63 9.11 2.88
N ARG A 267 -12.86 9.61 2.71
CA ARG A 267 -13.24 10.99 3.02
C ARG A 267 -14.55 10.96 3.80
N GLU A 268 -14.45 11.17 5.11
CA GLU A 268 -15.59 11.13 6.02
C GLU A 268 -15.50 12.26 7.03
N HIS A 269 -16.61 12.52 7.73
CA HIS A 269 -16.62 13.43 8.86
C HIS A 269 -16.40 12.64 10.16
N GLY A 270 -15.38 13.02 10.92
CA GLY A 270 -15.18 12.56 12.29
C GLY A 270 -15.94 13.43 13.28
N TYR A 271 -16.34 12.82 14.39
CA TYR A 271 -17.02 13.50 15.49
C TYR A 271 -16.19 13.36 16.77
N ARG A 272 -15.88 14.49 17.40
CA ARG A 272 -15.19 14.51 18.69
C ARG A 272 -15.60 15.71 19.50
N ASP A 273 -15.98 15.49 20.75
CA ASP A 273 -16.30 16.55 21.71
C ASP A 273 -17.34 17.56 21.18
N GLY A 274 -18.33 17.07 20.40
CA GLY A 274 -19.37 17.89 19.77
C GLY A 274 -18.97 18.61 18.47
N HIS A 275 -17.71 18.48 18.04
CA HIS A 275 -17.20 19.07 16.81
C HIS A 275 -17.09 18.06 15.67
N VAL A 276 -17.47 18.51 14.46
CA VAL A 276 -17.32 17.77 13.21
C VAL A 276 -16.02 18.19 12.53
N PHE A 277 -15.18 17.23 12.13
CA PHE A 277 -13.94 17.50 11.41
C PHE A 277 -13.75 16.54 10.24
N ASP A 278 -13.14 17.01 9.15
CA ASP A 278 -12.84 16.14 8.02
C ASP A 278 -11.76 15.12 8.38
N THR A 279 -12.10 13.85 8.22
CA THR A 279 -11.22 12.71 8.37
C THR A 279 -10.86 12.17 6.99
N TYR A 280 -9.55 12.02 6.77
CA TYR A 280 -8.97 11.53 5.53
C TYR A 280 -8.29 10.18 5.78
N GLY A 281 -8.43 9.26 4.83
CA GLY A 281 -7.84 7.93 4.90
C GLY A 281 -6.32 7.95 4.91
N ILE A 282 -5.69 8.93 4.25
CA ILE A 282 -4.25 9.15 4.28
C ILE A 282 -3.92 10.21 5.32
N VAL A 283 -3.04 9.88 6.27
CA VAL A 283 -2.56 10.80 7.31
C VAL A 283 -1.05 10.92 7.33
N TYR A 284 -0.58 12.10 7.70
CA TYR A 284 0.81 12.34 8.03
C TYR A 284 0.96 12.57 9.53
N VAL A 285 1.90 11.87 10.14
CA VAL A 285 2.21 11.89 11.57
C VAL A 285 3.65 12.42 11.71
N PRO A 286 3.84 13.72 11.96
CA PRO A 286 5.18 14.33 11.95
C PRO A 286 6.06 13.80 13.09
N ASP A 287 5.47 13.47 14.24
CA ASP A 287 6.16 12.86 15.37
C ASP A 287 5.39 11.62 15.87
N PRO A 288 5.92 10.41 15.63
CA PRO A 288 5.30 9.17 16.07
C PRO A 288 5.55 8.81 17.55
N TYR A 289 6.37 9.58 18.28
CA TYR A 289 6.80 9.27 19.66
C TYR A 289 6.29 10.27 20.70
N GLN A 290 6.24 11.57 20.40
CA GLN A 290 5.79 12.58 21.38
C GLN A 290 4.27 12.61 21.51
N PRO A 291 3.68 12.74 22.71
CA PRO A 291 2.25 13.02 22.92
C PRO A 291 1.80 14.21 22.08
N ARG A 292 0.52 14.27 21.66
CA ARG A 292 0.00 15.54 21.16
C ARG A 292 0.00 16.48 22.36
N THR A 293 0.84 17.51 22.35
CA THR A 293 0.57 18.67 23.19
C THR A 293 -0.78 19.20 22.74
N THR A 294 -1.76 19.18 23.64
CA THR A 294 -3.03 19.84 23.41
C THR A 294 -2.70 21.29 23.04
N PRO A 295 -3.25 21.84 21.94
CA PRO A 295 -3.15 23.27 21.70
C PRO A 295 -3.77 24.06 22.86
#